data_AF-E5CFD3-F1
#
_entry.id   AF-E5CFD3-F1
#
_cell.length_a   1.000
_cell.length_b   1.000
_cell.length_c   1.000
_cell.angle_alpha   90.00
_cell.angle_beta   90.00
_cell.angle_gamma   90.00
#
_symmetry.space_group_name_H-M   'P 1'
#
loop_
_entity.id
_entity.type
_entity.pdbx_description
1 polymer ?
#
loop_
_entity_poly.entity_id
_entity_poly.type
_entity_poly.pdbx_seq_one_letter_code
_entity_poly.pdbx_strand_id
1 'polypeptide(L)' 'MKKKTVCCSDLGAYINELLKRAKLKNEYVCETLGMGHDVLNGIKKG' A
#
# COMPACT_ATOMS: atom_id res chain seq x y z
N MET A 1 -21.68 -3.09 0.73
CA MET A 1 -20.44 -2.56 1.35
C MET A 1 -19.33 -3.61 1.46
N LYS A 2 -19.60 -4.85 1.92
CA LYS A 2 -18.58 -5.94 2.03
C LYS A 2 -17.66 -6.13 0.81
N LYS A 3 -18.18 -6.07 -0.42
CA LYS A 3 -17.37 -6.23 -1.65
C LYS A 3 -16.30 -5.14 -1.86
N LYS A 4 -16.59 -3.89 -1.44
CA LYS A 4 -15.60 -2.78 -1.53
C LYS A 4 -14.46 -3.00 -0.54
N THR A 5 -14.79 -3.42 0.68
CA THR A 5 -13.81 -3.70 1.74
C THR A 5 -12.86 -4.84 1.34
N VAL A 6 -13.38 -5.92 0.76
CA VAL A 6 -12.56 -7.04 0.25
C VAL A 6 -11.60 -6.57 -0.87
N CYS A 7 -12.10 -5.77 -1.82
CA CYS A 7 -11.28 -5.24 -2.91
C CYS A 7 -10.12 -4.36 -2.42
N CYS A 8 -10.36 -3.53 -1.40
CA CYS A 8 -9.32 -2.70 -0.81
C CYS A 8 -8.28 -3.52 -0.04
N SER A 9 -8.69 -4.56 0.69
CA SER A 9 -7.75 -5.46 1.38
C SER A 9 -6.86 -6.26 0.42
N ASP A 10 -7.43 -6.79 -0.67
CA ASP A 10 -6.66 -7.52 -1.69
C ASP A 10 -5.64 -6.61 -2.40
N LEU A 11 -6.05 -5.37 -2.71
CA LEU A 11 -5.16 -4.36 -3.27
C LEU A 11 -4.02 -4.01 -2.31
N GLY A 12 -4.32 -3.80 -1.02
CA GLY A 12 -3.32 -3.52 0.01
C GLY A 12 -2.30 -4.65 0.17
N ALA A 13 -2.75 -5.91 0.12
CA ALA A 13 -1.88 -7.07 0.14
C ALA A 13 -0.97 -7.14 -1.09
N TYR A 14 -1.52 -6.91 -2.28
CA TYR A 14 -0.75 -6.92 -3.53
C TYR A 14 0.33 -5.83 -3.55
N ILE A 15 0.00 -4.61 -3.14
CA ILE A 15 0.98 -3.51 -3.03
C ILE A 15 2.09 -3.89 -2.05
N ASN A 16 1.77 -4.49 -0.90
CA ASN A 16 2.77 -4.92 0.06
C ASN A 16 3.70 -6.02 -0.49
N GLU A 17 3.18 -6.96 -1.27
CA GLU A 17 3.98 -7.97 -1.98
C GLU A 17 4.90 -7.32 -3.03
N LEU A 18 4.38 -6.39 -3.84
CA LEU A 18 5.15 -5.70 -4.87
C LEU A 18 6.35 -4.96 -4.27
N LEU A 19 6.12 -4.21 -3.18
CA LEU A 19 7.17 -3.48 -2.48
C LEU A 19 8.27 -4.41 -1.95
N LYS A 20 7.90 -5.56 -1.38
CA LYS A 20 8.86 -6.57 -0.91
C LYS A 20 9.68 -7.15 -2.06
N ARG A 21 9.04 -7.50 -3.19
CA ARG A 21 9.72 -8.06 -4.38
C ARG A 21 10.69 -7.06 -4.99
N ALA A 22 10.31 -5.79 -5.04
CA ALA A 22 11.15 -4.70 -5.52
C ALA A 22 12.21 -4.23 -4.51
N LYS A 23 12.22 -4.78 -3.28
CA LYS A 23 13.08 -4.35 -2.17
C LYS A 23 12.98 -2.85 -1.86
N LEU A 24 11.81 -2.27 -2.08
CA LEU A 24 11.55 -0.85 -1.86
C LEU A 24 11.23 -0.60 -0.38
N LYS A 25 11.86 0.43 0.19
CA LYS A 25 11.51 0.93 1.52
C LYS A 25 10.33 1.89 1.40
N ASN A 26 9.42 1.84 2.36
CA ASN A 26 8.27 2.73 2.43
C ASN A 26 8.67 4.22 2.34
N GLU A 27 9.78 4.62 2.98
CA GLU A 27 10.29 6.00 2.98
C GLU A 27 10.54 6.52 1.56
N TYR A 28 11.27 5.77 0.74
CA TYR A 28 11.53 6.14 -0.65
C TYR A 28 10.27 6.17 -1.51
N VAL A 29 9.32 5.27 -1.25
CA VAL A 29 8.04 5.23 -1.97
C VAL A 29 7.20 6.47 -1.63
N CYS A 30 7.13 6.82 -0.35
CA CYS A 30 6.46 8.02 0.14
C CYS A 30 7.05 9.29 -0.47
N GLU A 31 8.38 9.42 -0.45
CA GLU A 31 9.10 10.55 -1.03
C GLU A 31 8.88 10.65 -2.56
N THR A 32 9.04 9.55 -3.29
CA THR A 32 8.89 9.51 -4.76
C THR A 32 7.48 9.85 -5.21
N LEU A 33 6.46 9.37 -4.47
CA LEU A 33 5.06 9.58 -4.82
C LEU A 33 4.48 10.86 -4.19
N GLY A 34 5.27 11.61 -3.40
CA GLY A 34 4.80 12.78 -2.69
C GLY A 34 3.65 12.49 -1.73
N MET A 35 3.65 11.30 -1.10
CA MET A 35 2.56 10.83 -0.25
C MET A 35 3.02 10.62 1.20
N GLY A 36 2.11 10.85 2.14
CA GLY A 36 2.39 10.63 3.57
C GLY A 36 2.47 9.15 3.94
N HIS A 37 3.27 8.85 4.97
CA HIS A 37 3.41 7.48 5.52
C HIS A 37 2.08 6.89 5.98
N ASP A 38 1.20 7.71 6.58
CA ASP A 38 -0.12 7.28 7.01
C ASP A 38 -1.02 6.88 5.84
N VAL A 39 -0.89 7.58 4.71
CA VAL A 39 -1.65 7.27 3.49
C VAL A 39 -1.19 5.93 2.91
N LEU A 40 0.13 5.70 2.81
CA LEU A 40 0.66 4.44 2.32
C LEU A 40 0.30 3.27 3.24
N ASN A 41 0.35 3.48 4.55
CA ASN A 41 -0.05 2.48 5.53
C ASN A 41 -1.56 2.20 5.49
N GLY A 42 -2.39 3.20 5.23
CA GLY A 42 -3.84 3.04 5.03
C GLY A 42 -4.14 2.15 3.82
N ILE A 43 -3.52 2.44 2.68
CA ILE A 43 -3.70 1.66 1.44
C ILE A 43 -3.29 0.20 1.65
N LYS A 44 -2.20 -0.06 2.38
CA LYS A 44 -1.73 -1.43 2.66
C LYS A 44 -2.68 -2.22 3.58
N LYS A 45 -3.47 -1.54 4.41
CA LYS A 45 -4.44 -2.18 5.32
C LYS A 45 -5.77 -2.48 4.63
N GLY A 46 -6.10 -1.75 3.57
CA GLY A 46 -7.38 -1.83 2.85
C GLY A 46 -8.46 -0.99 3.51
#